data_AF-A0A954GRY3-F1
#
_entry.id   AF-A0A954GRY3-F1
#
_cell.length_a   1.000
_cell.length_b   1.000
_cell.length_c   1.000
_cell.angle_alpha   90.00
_cell.angle_beta   90.00
_cell.angle_gamma   90.00
#
_symmetry.space_group_name_H-M   'P 1'
#
loop_
_entity.id
_entity.type
_entity.pdbx_description
1 polymer ?
#
loop_
_entity_poly.entity_id
_entity_poly.type
_entity_poly.pdbx_seq_one_letter_code
_entity_poly.pdbx_strand_id
1 'polypeptide(L)'
;DNRGRVLDRGLWRYTRHPNYFGDFCVWWGFFFIAIAHGAHLWTAIGPALMSAFLMKWSGVGLLEKSLKAEKPEYAEYMHRTNTFFPGPPRK
;
A
#
# COMPACT_ATOMS: atom_id res chain seq x y z
N ASP A 1 -8.64 -24.77 3.48
CA ASP A 1 -9.85 -24.25 2.83
C ASP A 1 -9.98 -22.75 3.14
N ASN A 2 -9.66 -21.88 2.19
CA ASN A 2 -9.55 -20.41 2.38
C ASN A 2 -10.23 -19.61 1.25
N ARG A 3 -10.96 -20.26 0.33
CA ARG A 3 -11.61 -19.56 -0.80
C ARG A 3 -12.68 -18.62 -0.25
N GLY A 4 -12.71 -17.40 -0.77
CA GLY A 4 -13.70 -16.40 -0.36
C GLY A 4 -13.38 -15.63 0.93
N ARG A 5 -12.42 -16.06 1.77
CA ARG A 5 -12.08 -15.34 3.01
C ARG A 5 -11.24 -14.09 2.76
N VAL A 6 -11.34 -13.10 3.65
CA VAL A 6 -10.46 -11.92 3.66
C VAL A 6 -9.15 -12.29 4.36
N LEU A 7 -8.02 -11.90 3.76
CA LEU A 7 -6.70 -12.07 4.38
C LEU A 7 -6.42 -10.86 5.28
N ASP A 8 -6.56 -11.03 6.59
CA ASP A 8 -6.35 -10.00 7.61
C ASP A 8 -5.15 -10.30 8.54
N ARG A 9 -4.31 -11.27 8.16
CA ARG A 9 -3.17 -11.77 8.96
C ARG A 9 -1.83 -11.39 8.36
N GLY A 10 -0.76 -11.47 9.16
CA GLY A 10 0.59 -11.11 8.71
C GLY A 10 0.71 -9.62 8.41
N LEU A 11 1.34 -9.26 7.29
CA LEU A 11 1.52 -7.85 6.89
C LEU A 11 0.18 -7.16 6.58
N TRP A 12 -0.81 -7.93 6.13
CA TRP A 12 -2.16 -7.44 5.80
C TRP A 12 -2.92 -6.97 7.05
N ARG A 13 -2.48 -7.37 8.26
CA ARG A 13 -3.01 -6.83 9.51
C ARG A 13 -2.70 -5.34 9.71
N TYR A 14 -1.58 -4.87 9.16
CA TYR A 14 -1.06 -3.53 9.41
C TYR A 14 -1.40 -2.54 8.29
N THR A 15 -1.55 -3.04 7.07
CA THR A 15 -1.94 -2.25 5.90
C THR A 15 -2.68 -3.14 4.92
N ARG A 16 -3.68 -2.59 4.22
CA ARG A 16 -4.46 -3.32 3.21
C ARG A 16 -3.64 -3.65 1.97
N HIS A 17 -2.59 -2.87 1.70
CA HIS A 17 -1.71 -3.01 0.54
C HIS A 17 -0.24 -3.02 0.96
N PRO A 18 0.23 -4.04 1.69
CA PRO A 18 1.62 -4.10 2.15
C PRO A 18 2.61 -4.18 1.00
N ASN A 19 2.20 -4.76 -0.13
CA ASN A 19 2.99 -4.80 -1.35
C ASN A 19 3.31 -3.38 -1.85
N TYR A 20 2.35 -2.46 -1.80
CA TYR A 20 2.53 -1.10 -2.30
C TYR A 20 3.41 -0.27 -1.37
N PHE A 21 3.31 -0.54 -0.07
CA PHE A 21 4.26 0.02 0.88
C PHE A 21 5.68 -0.51 0.64
N GLY A 22 5.82 -1.80 0.30
CA GLY A 22 7.08 -2.39 -0.14
C GLY A 22 7.67 -1.67 -1.36
N ASP A 23 6.87 -1.49 -2.41
CA ASP A 23 7.28 -0.76 -3.61
C ASP A 23 7.70 0.69 -3.29
N PHE A 24 6.92 1.37 -2.44
CA PHE A 24 7.28 2.69 -1.93
C PHE A 24 8.66 2.68 -1.26
N CYS A 25 8.91 1.76 -0.34
CA CYS A 25 10.21 1.63 0.32
C CYS A 25 11.36 1.36 -0.65
N VAL A 26 11.14 0.52 -1.67
CA VAL A 26 12.16 0.22 -2.70
C VAL A 26 12.53 1.48 -3.50
N TRP A 27 11.53 2.22 -3.98
CA TRP A 27 11.76 3.43 -4.78
C TRP A 27 12.46 4.53 -3.96
N TRP A 28 12.04 4.74 -2.72
CA TRP A 28 12.72 5.67 -1.82
C TRP A 28 14.12 5.18 -1.43
N GLY A 29 14.32 3.86 -1.28
CA GLY A 29 15.63 3.26 -1.05
C GLY A 29 16.61 3.52 -2.19
N PHE A 30 16.19 3.33 -3.45
CA PHE A 30 17.01 3.67 -4.62
C PHE A 30 17.35 5.16 -4.68
N PHE A 31 16.40 6.02 -4.33
CA PHE A 31 16.65 7.45 -4.27
C PHE A 31 17.69 7.82 -3.20
N PHE A 32 17.63 7.23 -2.00
CA PHE A 32 18.65 7.47 -0.98
C PHE A 32 20.03 6.94 -1.39
N ILE A 33 20.09 5.77 -2.03
CA ILE A 33 21.34 5.22 -2.60
C ILE A 33 21.90 6.19 -3.66
N ALA A 34 21.05 6.71 -4.55
CA ALA A 34 21.47 7.64 -5.59
C ALA A 34 22.02 8.96 -4.99
N ILE A 35 21.33 9.54 -4.00
CA ILE A 35 21.80 10.73 -3.29
C ILE A 35 23.15 10.49 -2.62
N ALA A 36 23.33 9.34 -1.98
CA ALA A 36 24.59 8.99 -1.33
C ALA A 36 25.78 8.92 -2.32
N HIS A 37 25.51 8.73 -3.61
CA HIS A 37 26.50 8.69 -4.69
C HIS A 37 26.52 9.98 -5.55
N GLY A 38 25.99 11.09 -5.04
CA GLY A 38 26.09 12.40 -5.68
C GLY A 38 24.95 12.76 -6.64
N ALA A 39 23.85 11.98 -6.66
CA ALA A 39 22.66 12.40 -7.38
C ALA A 39 22.04 13.65 -6.72
N HIS A 40 21.51 14.54 -7.55
CA HIS A 40 20.86 15.75 -7.07
C HIS A 40 19.47 15.46 -6.48
N LEU A 41 19.06 16.27 -5.49
CA LEU A 41 17.75 16.15 -4.81
C LEU A 41 16.55 16.18 -5.76
N TRP A 42 16.66 16.79 -6.94
CA TRP A 42 15.56 16.83 -7.93
C TRP A 42 15.17 15.43 -8.44
N THR A 43 16.07 14.44 -8.33
CA THR A 43 15.77 13.03 -8.67
C THR A 43 14.67 12.41 -7.81
N ALA A 44 14.28 13.07 -6.70
CA ALA A 44 13.13 12.73 -5.87
C ALA A 44 11.80 12.72 -6.66
N ILE A 45 11.75 13.37 -7.82
CA ILE A 45 10.57 13.36 -8.69
C ILE A 45 10.19 11.94 -9.11
N GLY A 46 11.16 11.05 -9.31
CA GLY A 46 10.95 9.64 -9.67
C GLY A 46 10.16 8.87 -8.61
N PRO A 47 10.70 8.69 -7.38
CA PRO A 47 9.99 8.00 -6.31
C PRO A 47 8.70 8.73 -5.90
N ALA A 48 8.64 10.06 -5.98
CA ALA A 48 7.42 10.82 -5.69
C ALA A 48 6.30 10.53 -6.71
N LEU A 49 6.61 10.52 -8.01
CA LEU A 49 5.65 10.16 -9.06
C LEU A 49 5.19 8.71 -8.90
N MET A 50 6.11 7.79 -8.62
CA MET A 50 5.75 6.39 -8.40
C MET A 50 4.84 6.23 -7.17
N SER A 51 5.14 6.92 -6.08
CA SER A 51 4.29 6.96 -4.88
C SER A 51 2.89 7.47 -5.21
N ALA A 52 2.78 8.51 -6.06
CA ALA A 52 1.49 9.04 -6.50
C ALA A 52 0.71 8.05 -7.37
N PHE A 53 1.37 7.34 -8.29
CA PHE A 53 0.72 6.30 -9.10
C PHE A 53 0.18 5.16 -8.23
N LEU A 54 0.97 4.68 -7.27
CA LEU A 54 0.56 3.63 -6.34
C LEU A 54 -0.65 4.04 -5.49
N MET A 55 -0.74 5.30 -5.08
CA MET A 55 -1.84 5.77 -4.21
C MET A 55 -3.09 6.21 -4.98
N LYS A 56 -2.94 6.93 -6.11
CA LYS A 56 -4.06 7.57 -6.80
C LYS A 56 -4.58 6.80 -8.02
N TRP A 57 -3.70 6.10 -8.72
CA TRP A 57 -4.01 5.47 -10.01
C TRP A 57 -3.90 3.96 -10.00
N SER A 58 -3.52 3.38 -8.88
CA SER A 58 -3.64 1.94 -8.71
C SER A 58 -5.12 1.56 -8.69
N GLY A 59 -5.45 0.45 -9.34
CA GLY A 59 -6.82 -0.12 -9.37
C GLY A 59 -7.37 -0.51 -7.99
N VAL A 60 -6.71 -0.14 -6.89
CA VAL A 60 -7.13 -0.36 -5.50
C VAL A 60 -8.51 0.21 -5.25
N GLY A 61 -8.82 1.42 -5.72
CA GLY A 61 -10.16 2.00 -5.50
C GLY A 61 -11.29 1.18 -6.16
N LEU A 62 -11.03 0.58 -7.33
CA LEU A 62 -11.98 -0.30 -8.02
C LEU A 62 -12.04 -1.67 -7.34
N LEU A 63 -10.87 -2.25 -7.02
CA LEU A 63 -10.76 -3.53 -6.34
C LEU A 63 -11.45 -3.51 -4.97
N GLU A 64 -11.24 -2.46 -4.17
CA GLU A 64 -11.88 -2.29 -2.86
C GLU A 64 -13.39 -2.10 -2.98
N LYS A 65 -13.87 -1.41 -4.02
CA LYS A 65 -15.32 -1.29 -4.30
C LYS A 65 -15.94 -2.65 -4.63
N SER A 66 -15.30 -3.43 -5.49
CA SER A 66 -15.76 -4.78 -5.83
C SER A 66 -15.71 -5.72 -4.62
N LEU A 67 -14.61 -5.70 -3.85
CA LEU A 67 -14.46 -6.51 -2.65
C LEU A 67 -15.48 -6.15 -1.57
N LYS A 68 -15.79 -4.86 -1.40
CA LYS A 68 -16.83 -4.40 -0.48
C LYS A 68 -18.23 -4.88 -0.91
N ALA A 69 -18.49 -4.96 -2.21
CA ALA A 69 -19.77 -5.44 -2.75
C ALA A 69 -19.90 -6.97 -2.63
N GLU A 70 -18.82 -7.72 -2.84
CA GLU A 70 -18.83 -9.18 -2.81
C GLU A 70 -18.68 -9.77 -1.39
N LYS A 71 -17.99 -9.07 -0.48
CA LYS A 71 -17.61 -9.60 0.84
C LYS A 71 -17.92 -8.61 1.97
N PRO A 72 -19.01 -8.81 2.73
CA PRO A 72 -19.37 -7.91 3.83
C PRO A 72 -18.29 -7.85 4.93
N GLU A 73 -17.59 -8.96 5.19
CA GLU A 73 -16.43 -9.02 6.12
C GLU A 73 -15.29 -8.08 5.73
N TYR A 74 -15.16 -7.75 4.42
CA TYR A 74 -14.13 -6.84 3.95
C TYR A 74 -14.37 -5.41 4.45
N ALA A 75 -15.63 -5.00 4.61
CA ALA A 75 -15.97 -3.67 5.12
C ALA A 75 -15.42 -3.46 6.54
N GLU A 76 -15.63 -4.42 7.44
CA GLU A 76 -15.07 -4.39 8.79
C GLU A 76 -13.53 -4.34 8.79
N TYR A 77 -12.91 -5.11 7.90
CA TYR A 77 -11.46 -5.09 7.69
C TYR A 77 -10.96 -3.72 7.22
N MET A 78 -11.68 -3.01 6.34
CA MET A 78 -11.33 -1.65 5.92
C MET A 78 -11.41 -0.63 7.05
N HIS A 79 -12.36 -0.79 7.97
CA HIS A 79 -12.50 0.12 9.12
C HIS A 79 -11.34 -0.02 10.11
N ARG A 80 -10.83 -1.24 10.27
CA ARG A 80 -9.76 -1.56 11.23
C ARG A 80 -8.35 -1.37 10.67
N THR A 81 -8.16 -1.43 9.36
CA THR A 81 -6.82 -1.53 8.75
C THR A 81 -6.51 -0.32 7.85
N ASN A 82 -5.33 0.26 8.03
CA ASN A 82 -4.86 1.37 7.21
C ASN A 82 -4.76 0.99 5.72
N THR A 83 -4.98 1.94 4.82
CA THR A 83 -4.90 1.69 3.37
C THR A 83 -3.48 1.43 2.89
N PHE A 84 -2.52 2.25 3.32
CA PHE A 84 -1.19 2.30 2.70
C PHE A 84 -0.07 2.21 3.74
N PHE A 85 0.03 3.18 4.65
CA PHE A 85 1.04 3.17 5.69
C PHE A 85 0.75 2.10 6.76
N PRO A 86 1.70 1.17 7.02
CA PRO A 86 1.55 0.17 8.06
C PRO A 86 1.36 0.83 9.43
N GLY A 87 0.32 0.41 10.15
CA GLY A 87 0.07 0.86 11.51
C GLY A 87 -0.71 -0.16 12.32
N PRO A 88 -0.76 -0.03 13.65
CA PRO A 88 -1.57 -0.91 14.48
C PRO A 88 -3.04 -0.81 14.07
N PRO A 89 -3.77 -1.93 14.00
CA PRO A 89 -5.17 -1.91 13.61
C PRO A 89 -6.00 -1.10 14.60
N ARG A 90 -6.93 -0.30 14.07
CA ARG A 90 -7.88 0.50 14.84
C ARG A 90 -8.93 -0.43 15.47
N LYS A 91 -9.38 -0.08 16.68
CA LYS A 91 -10.45 -0.81 17.39
C LYS A 91 -11.80 -0.50 16.78
#